data_AF-F0X892-F1
#
_entry.id   AF-F0X892-F1
#
_cell.length_a   1.000
_cell.length_b   1.000
_cell.length_c   1.000
_cell.angle_alpha   90.00
_cell.angle_beta   90.00
_cell.angle_gamma   90.00
#
_symmetry.space_group_name_H-M   'P 1'
#
loop_
_entity.id
_entity.type
_entity.pdbx_description
1 polymer ?
#
loop_
_entity_poly.entity_id
_entity_poly.type
_entity_poly.pdbx_seq_one_letter_code
_entity_poly.pdbx_strand_id
1 'polypeptide(L)'
;MSPPRSLQAFLAAARSALVAPAGRRASPLTIVVGNESADLDSLCSAVLLAYLRSHVPPHTLHVPLSNLERADLRLRPELSAAMDGAVSADDLITLSELPTDLSPAETRWLLVDHNALTGVLAGRFAARVVGCIDHHADEGVVPDVRADDLARIIEPCGSCVSLVLRAHAASWRALATRQPDPPADRQLARLALAPLLVDTTGLRDGSKTTETDRQAVAVAESFLAAHDLQYDRSAYLDQLAQLKDNLAGLSYRDVLRKDYKQWREGVLTLGMATAVQGFEYLLTYVGPRDALLAAMPAFAAERGLDILAVMAIRHDNADEPMARQLLLWAANDTAAAVLRAFVRDNAQQLGLEPWDGGSLDNTGSSGEWRTCWWQRQTRFSRKQVAPLLREAMRISG
;
A
#
# COMPACT_ATOMS: atom_id res chain seq x y z
N MET A 1 2.34 5.67 -31.48
CA MET A 1 0.88 5.73 -31.67
C MET A 1 0.25 5.96 -30.31
N SER A 2 -0.84 6.72 -30.21
CA SER A 2 -1.54 6.87 -28.94
C SER A 2 -2.05 5.51 -28.45
N PRO A 3 -1.92 5.18 -27.16
CA PRO A 3 -2.54 3.99 -26.60
C PRO A 3 -4.08 4.04 -26.67
N PRO A 4 -4.77 2.90 -26.47
CA PRO A 4 -6.23 2.84 -26.40
C PRO A 4 -6.78 3.67 -25.23
N ARG A 5 -7.92 4.34 -25.45
CA ARG A 5 -8.62 5.09 -24.39
C ARG A 5 -9.25 4.20 -23.31
N SER A 6 -9.81 3.06 -23.68
CA SER A 6 -10.30 2.09 -22.69
C SER A 6 -9.18 1.68 -21.72
N LEU A 7 -9.43 1.78 -20.41
CA LEU A 7 -8.46 1.41 -19.39
C LEU A 7 -8.09 -0.08 -19.49
N GLN A 8 -9.06 -0.95 -19.73
CA GLN A 8 -8.82 -2.38 -19.93
C GLN A 8 -7.89 -2.65 -21.12
N ALA A 9 -8.18 -2.02 -22.27
CA ALA A 9 -7.36 -2.17 -23.47
C ALA A 9 -5.94 -1.58 -23.28
N PHE A 10 -5.81 -0.48 -22.54
CA PHE A 10 -4.52 0.08 -22.14
C PHE A 10 -3.72 -0.91 -21.27
N LEU A 11 -4.33 -1.49 -20.24
CA LEU A 11 -3.69 -2.47 -19.36
C LEU A 11 -3.27 -3.73 -20.13
N ALA A 12 -4.10 -4.21 -21.06
CA ALA A 12 -3.77 -5.32 -21.94
C ALA A 12 -2.56 -5.00 -22.85
N ALA A 13 -2.50 -3.78 -23.41
CA ALA A 13 -1.37 -3.34 -24.21
C ALA A 13 -0.08 -3.21 -23.36
N ALA A 14 -0.18 -2.66 -22.15
CA ALA A 14 0.93 -2.56 -21.20
C ALA A 14 1.46 -3.94 -20.80
N ARG A 15 0.58 -4.90 -20.52
CA ARG A 15 0.94 -6.29 -20.22
C ARG A 15 1.67 -6.92 -21.38
N SER A 16 1.11 -6.83 -22.59
CA SER A 16 1.71 -7.36 -23.82
C SER A 16 3.11 -6.80 -24.07
N ALA A 17 3.31 -5.50 -23.83
CA ALA A 17 4.61 -4.87 -23.95
C ALA A 17 5.63 -5.38 -22.90
N LEU A 18 5.19 -5.59 -21.65
CA LEU A 18 6.05 -6.10 -20.58
C LEU A 18 6.50 -7.56 -20.87
N VAL A 19 5.55 -8.43 -21.21
CA VAL A 19 5.81 -9.86 -21.41
C VAL A 19 6.32 -10.21 -22.80
N ALA A 20 6.51 -9.22 -23.67
CA ALA A 20 7.10 -9.43 -24.99
C ALA A 20 8.49 -10.11 -24.85
N PRO A 21 8.85 -11.03 -25.76
CA PRO A 21 10.18 -11.62 -25.80
C PRO A 21 11.25 -10.53 -25.90
N ALA A 22 12.42 -10.70 -25.26
CA ALA A 22 13.47 -9.69 -25.17
C ALA A 22 13.79 -8.99 -26.52
N GLY A 23 13.94 -9.76 -27.61
CA GLY A 23 14.22 -9.20 -28.94
C GLY A 23 13.08 -8.41 -29.61
N ARG A 24 11.89 -8.38 -29.03
CA ARG A 24 10.71 -7.61 -29.50
C ARG A 24 10.23 -6.58 -28.47
N ARG A 25 10.84 -6.53 -27.29
CA ARG A 25 10.46 -5.62 -26.22
C ARG A 25 10.94 -4.22 -26.57
N ALA A 26 10.09 -3.22 -26.33
CA ALA A 26 10.51 -1.82 -26.45
C ALA A 26 11.61 -1.53 -25.41
N SER A 27 12.65 -0.82 -25.82
CA SER A 27 13.77 -0.47 -24.95
C SER A 27 14.10 1.03 -25.08
N PRO A 28 14.13 1.79 -23.97
CA PRO A 28 13.81 1.34 -22.62
C PRO A 28 12.30 1.18 -22.39
N LEU A 29 11.90 0.21 -21.57
CA LEU A 29 10.56 0.10 -21.02
C LEU A 29 10.43 1.02 -19.80
N THR A 30 9.41 1.87 -19.77
CA THR A 30 9.12 2.70 -18.60
C THR A 30 8.07 2.02 -17.72
N ILE A 31 8.45 1.69 -16.50
CA ILE A 31 7.59 1.04 -15.51
C ILE A 31 7.22 2.04 -14.43
N VAL A 32 5.94 2.10 -14.07
CA VAL A 32 5.42 2.90 -12.95
C VAL A 32 5.02 1.94 -11.84
N VAL A 33 5.55 2.10 -10.63
CA VAL A 33 5.32 1.15 -9.54
C VAL A 33 5.02 1.86 -8.23
N GLY A 34 4.05 1.32 -7.49
CA GLY A 34 3.72 1.71 -6.12
C GLY A 34 4.64 1.05 -5.08
N ASN A 35 4.44 1.36 -3.81
CA ASN A 35 5.26 0.80 -2.74
C ASN A 35 4.90 -0.68 -2.45
N GLU A 36 5.70 -1.37 -1.62
CA GLU A 36 5.53 -2.80 -1.31
C GLU A 36 4.29 -3.17 -0.47
N SER A 37 3.64 -2.19 0.19
CA SER A 37 2.33 -2.43 0.81
C SER A 37 1.29 -2.72 -0.27
N ALA A 38 1.50 -2.16 -1.47
CA ALA A 38 0.58 -2.19 -2.59
C ALA A 38 -0.86 -1.91 -2.13
N ASP A 39 -1.02 -0.93 -1.23
CA ASP A 39 -2.32 -0.43 -0.81
C ASP A 39 -3.06 0.27 -1.97
N LEU A 40 -4.27 0.74 -1.68
CA LEU A 40 -5.13 1.34 -2.70
C LEU A 40 -4.48 2.56 -3.34
N ASP A 41 -3.75 3.39 -2.58
CA ASP A 41 -3.09 4.59 -3.08
C ASP A 41 -1.95 4.24 -4.04
N SER A 42 -1.08 3.30 -3.64
CA SER A 42 -0.01 2.77 -4.48
C SER A 42 -0.53 2.15 -5.79
N LEU A 43 -1.57 1.29 -5.72
CA LEU A 43 -2.12 0.61 -6.89
C LEU A 43 -2.79 1.57 -7.86
N CYS A 44 -3.67 2.45 -7.36
CA CYS A 44 -4.38 3.41 -8.19
C CYS A 44 -3.44 4.47 -8.75
N SER A 45 -2.49 5.00 -7.96
CA SER A 45 -1.50 5.98 -8.43
C SER A 45 -0.68 5.43 -9.59
N ALA A 46 -0.27 4.16 -9.54
CA ALA A 46 0.55 3.56 -10.58
C ALA A 46 -0.21 3.47 -11.91
N VAL A 47 -1.46 2.99 -11.85
CA VAL A 47 -2.34 2.89 -13.02
C VAL A 47 -2.66 4.27 -13.59
N LEU A 48 -3.04 5.24 -12.74
CA LEU A 48 -3.38 6.60 -13.17
C LEU A 48 -2.20 7.29 -13.83
N LEU A 49 -1.03 7.29 -13.20
CA LEU A 49 0.15 7.94 -13.75
C LEU A 49 0.58 7.28 -15.07
N ALA A 50 0.62 5.95 -15.12
CA ALA A 50 0.97 5.22 -16.34
C ALA A 50 0.00 5.53 -17.49
N TYR A 51 -1.30 5.52 -17.20
CA TYR A 51 -2.33 5.83 -18.18
C TYR A 51 -2.18 7.26 -18.71
N LEU A 52 -2.12 8.25 -17.82
CA LEU A 52 -2.09 9.66 -18.20
C LEU A 52 -0.81 10.00 -18.98
N ARG A 53 0.35 9.52 -18.53
CA ARG A 53 1.62 9.75 -19.24
C ARG A 53 1.67 9.10 -20.62
N SER A 54 1.07 7.91 -20.77
CA SER A 54 1.03 7.24 -22.07
C SER A 54 0.15 7.97 -23.10
N HIS A 55 -0.83 8.74 -22.63
CA HIS A 55 -1.73 9.53 -23.49
C HIS A 55 -1.26 10.96 -23.75
N VAL A 56 -0.08 11.36 -23.23
CA VAL A 56 0.57 12.64 -23.51
C VAL A 56 1.69 12.42 -24.54
N PRO A 57 1.85 13.31 -25.55
CA PRO A 57 2.98 13.24 -26.48
C PRO A 57 4.33 13.13 -25.72
N PRO A 58 5.25 12.26 -26.16
CA PRO A 58 5.27 11.54 -27.45
C PRO A 58 4.50 10.21 -27.49
N HIS A 59 3.62 9.93 -26.52
CA HIS A 59 2.88 8.68 -26.39
C HIS A 59 3.75 7.45 -26.11
N THR A 60 4.80 7.64 -25.32
CA THR A 60 5.59 6.52 -24.79
C THR A 60 4.73 5.71 -23.83
N LEU A 61 4.61 4.40 -24.06
CA LEU A 61 3.86 3.51 -23.19
C LEU A 61 4.55 3.39 -21.83
N HIS A 62 3.81 3.69 -20.77
CA HIS A 62 4.20 3.48 -19.38
C HIS A 62 3.43 2.26 -18.87
N VAL A 63 4.14 1.31 -18.27
CA VAL A 63 3.56 0.05 -17.77
C VAL A 63 3.31 0.19 -16.27
N PRO A 64 2.05 0.17 -15.79
CA PRO A 64 1.78 0.13 -14.37
C PRO A 64 2.09 -1.26 -13.83
N LEU A 65 2.87 -1.33 -12.75
CA LEU A 65 3.22 -2.57 -12.05
C LEU A 65 2.75 -2.47 -10.59
N SER A 66 1.95 -3.46 -10.17
CA SER A 66 1.57 -3.67 -8.78
C SER A 66 2.70 -4.41 -8.06
N ASN A 67 3.26 -3.82 -7.00
CA ASN A 67 4.38 -4.37 -6.22
C ASN A 67 3.90 -5.44 -5.22
N LEU A 68 3.23 -6.47 -5.73
CA LEU A 68 2.77 -7.65 -5.00
C LEU A 68 2.75 -8.86 -5.94
N GLU A 69 2.57 -10.06 -5.39
CA GLU A 69 2.28 -11.26 -6.16
C GLU A 69 0.80 -11.32 -6.55
N ARG A 70 0.46 -11.89 -7.72
CA ARG A 70 -0.91 -12.02 -8.23
C ARG A 70 -1.91 -12.48 -7.17
N ALA A 71 -1.53 -13.50 -6.42
CA ALA A 71 -2.38 -14.11 -5.40
C ALA A 71 -2.85 -13.10 -4.34
N ASP A 72 -2.13 -11.99 -4.14
CA ASP A 72 -2.38 -11.05 -3.05
C ASP A 72 -3.29 -9.88 -3.46
N LEU A 73 -3.61 -9.74 -4.75
CA LEU A 73 -4.63 -8.78 -5.21
C LEU A 73 -5.99 -9.04 -4.56
N ARG A 74 -6.36 -10.31 -4.37
CA ARG A 74 -7.63 -10.70 -3.73
C ARG A 74 -7.76 -10.19 -2.29
N LEU A 75 -6.64 -9.85 -1.65
CA LEU A 75 -6.60 -9.35 -0.27
C LEU A 75 -6.97 -7.86 -0.19
N ARG A 76 -7.32 -7.23 -1.31
CA ARG A 76 -7.69 -5.81 -1.41
C ARG A 76 -9.06 -5.70 -2.07
N PRO A 77 -10.13 -6.22 -1.46
CA PRO A 77 -11.48 -6.21 -2.03
C PRO A 77 -11.97 -4.80 -2.38
N GLU A 78 -11.52 -3.77 -1.67
CA GLU A 78 -11.79 -2.35 -1.94
C GLU A 78 -11.37 -1.92 -3.36
N LEU A 79 -10.36 -2.57 -3.93
CA LEU A 79 -9.91 -2.33 -5.31
C LEU A 79 -11.01 -2.62 -6.34
N SER A 80 -11.88 -3.59 -6.07
CA SER A 80 -12.98 -3.92 -6.99
C SER A 80 -13.97 -2.76 -7.16
N ALA A 81 -14.25 -2.02 -6.08
CA ALA A 81 -15.08 -0.82 -6.11
C ALA A 81 -14.36 0.39 -6.74
N ALA A 82 -13.02 0.44 -6.68
CA ALA A 82 -12.22 1.43 -7.39
C ALA A 82 -12.24 1.23 -8.91
N MET A 83 -12.27 -0.02 -9.37
CA MET A 83 -12.22 -0.37 -10.79
C MET A 83 -13.57 -0.29 -11.51
N ASP A 84 -14.67 -0.08 -10.78
CA ASP A 84 -15.99 0.26 -11.34
C ASP A 84 -16.56 -0.81 -12.30
N GLY A 85 -16.16 -2.08 -12.11
CA GLY A 85 -16.67 -3.25 -12.82
C GLY A 85 -16.19 -3.44 -14.28
N ALA A 86 -15.70 -2.40 -14.95
CA ALA A 86 -15.19 -2.48 -16.33
C ALA A 86 -13.74 -2.98 -16.42
N VAL A 87 -12.99 -2.86 -15.33
CA VAL A 87 -11.66 -3.46 -15.14
C VAL A 87 -11.74 -4.33 -13.89
N SER A 88 -11.06 -5.46 -13.93
CA SER A 88 -10.95 -6.39 -12.81
C SER A 88 -9.56 -6.33 -12.21
N ALA A 89 -9.39 -6.88 -11.01
CA ALA A 89 -8.06 -7.08 -10.43
C ALA A 89 -7.15 -7.90 -11.37
N ASP A 90 -7.71 -8.83 -12.15
CA ASP A 90 -6.95 -9.68 -13.06
C ASP A 90 -6.30 -8.89 -14.21
N ASP A 91 -6.86 -7.76 -14.59
CA ASP A 91 -6.32 -6.88 -15.63
C ASP A 91 -5.06 -6.13 -15.19
N LEU A 92 -4.86 -5.93 -13.87
CA LEU A 92 -3.62 -5.32 -13.35
C LEU A 92 -2.41 -6.20 -13.62
N ILE A 93 -1.23 -5.61 -13.70
CA ILE A 93 0.05 -6.31 -13.89
C ILE A 93 0.76 -6.37 -12.54
N THR A 94 1.30 -7.52 -12.17
CA THR A 94 1.91 -7.79 -10.86
C THR A 94 3.34 -8.29 -11.00
N LEU A 95 4.04 -8.49 -9.88
CA LEU A 95 5.39 -9.05 -9.90
C LEU A 95 5.43 -10.44 -10.56
N SER A 96 4.33 -11.20 -10.51
CA SER A 96 4.24 -12.53 -11.12
C SER A 96 4.36 -12.49 -12.65
N GLU A 97 4.12 -11.34 -13.29
CA GLU A 97 4.33 -11.15 -14.74
C GLU A 97 5.65 -10.46 -15.09
N LEU A 98 6.46 -10.08 -14.10
CA LEU A 98 7.74 -9.41 -14.34
C LEU A 98 8.75 -10.42 -14.93
N PRO A 99 9.22 -10.23 -16.17
CA PRO A 99 10.09 -11.22 -16.79
C PRO A 99 11.41 -11.37 -16.02
N THR A 100 11.83 -12.61 -15.78
CA THR A 100 13.11 -12.91 -15.13
C THR A 100 14.29 -12.44 -15.97
N ASP A 101 14.13 -12.44 -17.31
CA ASP A 101 15.11 -11.97 -18.28
C ASP A 101 15.16 -10.45 -18.48
N LEU A 102 14.30 -9.67 -17.79
CA LEU A 102 14.28 -8.22 -17.91
C LEU A 102 15.55 -7.61 -17.34
N SER A 103 16.39 -7.07 -18.23
CA SER A 103 17.66 -6.44 -17.86
C SER A 103 17.43 -5.05 -17.27
N PRO A 104 18.10 -4.66 -16.17
CA PRO A 104 18.01 -3.30 -15.64
C PRO A 104 18.31 -2.25 -16.70
N ALA A 105 19.30 -2.48 -17.57
CA ALA A 105 19.72 -1.58 -18.65
C ALA A 105 18.61 -1.28 -19.68
N GLU A 106 17.57 -2.10 -19.74
CA GLU A 106 16.43 -1.94 -20.66
C GLU A 106 15.22 -1.26 -20.00
N THR A 107 15.37 -0.80 -18.76
CA THR A 107 14.26 -0.26 -17.98
C THR A 107 14.52 1.15 -17.46
N ARG A 108 13.42 1.87 -17.25
CA ARG A 108 13.30 3.11 -16.48
C ARG A 108 12.18 2.94 -15.47
N TRP A 109 12.38 3.39 -14.24
CA TRP A 109 11.42 3.20 -13.16
C TRP A 109 10.94 4.54 -12.62
N LEU A 110 9.61 4.69 -12.56
CA LEU A 110 8.92 5.81 -11.93
C LEU A 110 8.22 5.30 -10.68
N LEU A 111 8.46 5.97 -9.58
CA LEU A 111 7.89 5.58 -8.30
C LEU A 111 6.66 6.42 -8.01
N VAL A 112 5.62 5.79 -7.47
CA VAL A 112 4.48 6.48 -6.88
C VAL A 112 4.29 6.01 -5.46
N ASP A 113 3.88 6.91 -4.56
CA ASP A 113 3.58 6.59 -3.16
C ASP A 113 4.79 5.99 -2.38
N HIS A 114 5.99 6.22 -2.91
CA HIS A 114 7.27 6.06 -2.27
C HIS A 114 8.37 6.73 -3.11
N ASN A 115 9.52 7.00 -2.49
CA ASN A 115 10.69 7.58 -3.15
C ASN A 115 11.95 6.72 -2.97
N ALA A 116 11.82 5.45 -2.60
CA ALA A 116 12.93 4.48 -2.60
C ALA A 116 12.42 3.07 -2.89
N LEU A 117 12.93 2.42 -3.95
CA LEU A 117 12.58 1.03 -4.21
C LEU A 117 12.99 0.14 -3.03
N THR A 118 12.14 -0.81 -2.68
CA THR A 118 12.38 -1.81 -1.63
C THR A 118 12.29 -3.24 -2.18
N GLY A 119 12.63 -4.22 -1.35
CA GLY A 119 12.45 -5.65 -1.65
C GLY A 119 13.17 -6.13 -2.92
N VAL A 120 12.51 -7.03 -3.65
CA VAL A 120 13.07 -7.69 -4.84
C VAL A 120 13.35 -6.72 -5.99
N LEU A 121 12.60 -5.62 -6.07
CA LEU A 121 12.80 -4.60 -7.09
C LEU A 121 14.04 -3.76 -6.81
N ALA A 122 14.28 -3.38 -5.54
CA ALA A 122 15.47 -2.63 -5.16
C ALA A 122 16.77 -3.34 -5.57
N GLY A 123 16.84 -4.64 -5.29
CA GLY A 123 18.04 -5.46 -5.58
C GLY A 123 18.39 -5.56 -7.07
N ARG A 124 17.45 -5.24 -7.98
CA ARG A 124 17.66 -5.33 -9.43
C ARG A 124 17.61 -3.97 -10.13
N PHE A 125 16.76 -3.06 -9.68
CA PHE A 125 16.33 -1.90 -10.47
C PHE A 125 16.51 -0.55 -9.77
N ALA A 126 17.03 -0.49 -8.54
CA ALA A 126 17.22 0.78 -7.81
C ALA A 126 18.01 1.84 -8.62
N ALA A 127 19.08 1.43 -9.30
CA ALA A 127 19.90 2.32 -10.14
C ALA A 127 19.20 2.80 -11.43
N ARG A 128 17.97 2.34 -11.70
CA ARG A 128 17.19 2.65 -12.90
C ARG A 128 15.97 3.52 -12.59
N VAL A 129 15.85 3.98 -11.34
CA VAL A 129 14.84 4.96 -10.92
C VAL A 129 15.17 6.32 -11.55
N VAL A 130 14.17 6.90 -12.22
CA VAL A 130 14.32 8.16 -12.98
C VAL A 130 13.40 9.29 -12.49
N GLY A 131 12.50 9.01 -11.54
CA GLY A 131 11.59 10.02 -10.99
C GLY A 131 10.60 9.41 -9.99
N CYS A 132 9.89 10.27 -9.27
CA CYS A 132 8.88 9.85 -8.29
C CYS A 132 7.80 10.91 -8.09
N ILE A 133 6.60 10.46 -7.72
CA ILE A 133 5.53 11.29 -7.14
C ILE A 133 5.15 10.66 -5.81
N ASP A 134 5.39 11.35 -4.70
CA ASP A 134 5.25 10.77 -3.38
C ASP A 134 4.84 11.83 -2.34
N HIS A 135 4.19 11.36 -1.28
CA HIS A 135 3.75 12.17 -0.13
C HIS A 135 4.41 11.77 1.20
N HIS A 136 5.31 10.80 1.17
CA HIS A 136 6.13 10.39 2.32
C HIS A 136 7.35 11.30 2.54
N ALA A 137 8.06 11.04 3.64
CA ALA A 137 9.36 11.67 3.88
C ALA A 137 10.35 11.27 2.79
N ASP A 138 11.18 12.23 2.37
CA ASP A 138 12.20 12.04 1.36
C ASP A 138 13.38 11.21 1.90
N GLU A 139 13.65 10.07 1.27
CA GLU A 139 14.77 9.18 1.56
C GLU A 139 16.08 9.64 0.88
N GLY A 140 16.02 10.67 0.03
CA GLY A 140 17.20 11.29 -0.58
C GLY A 140 17.91 10.45 -1.64
N VAL A 141 17.25 9.42 -2.19
CA VAL A 141 17.85 8.49 -3.17
C VAL A 141 17.39 8.70 -4.60
N VAL A 142 16.27 9.39 -4.84
CA VAL A 142 15.80 9.72 -6.19
C VAL A 142 16.57 10.95 -6.70
N PRO A 143 17.23 10.89 -7.87
CA PRO A 143 17.98 12.03 -8.40
C PRO A 143 17.11 13.27 -8.62
N ASP A 144 17.64 14.46 -8.30
CA ASP A 144 16.97 15.74 -8.60
C ASP A 144 16.93 16.08 -10.10
N VAL A 145 17.74 15.39 -10.91
CA VAL A 145 17.91 15.70 -12.33
C VAL A 145 16.67 15.30 -13.13
N ARG A 146 16.05 16.31 -13.76
CA ARG A 146 14.91 16.19 -14.67
C ARG A 146 15.31 15.60 -16.03
N ALA A 147 15.68 14.33 -16.07
CA ALA A 147 15.81 13.63 -17.36
C ALA A 147 14.39 13.42 -17.95
N ASP A 148 14.06 14.14 -19.02
CA ASP A 148 12.87 13.94 -19.87
C ASP A 148 11.48 14.28 -19.26
N ASP A 149 11.34 15.41 -18.56
CA ASP A 149 10.07 15.87 -17.96
C ASP A 149 9.43 14.87 -16.96
N LEU A 150 10.21 13.91 -16.45
CA LEU A 150 9.81 13.00 -15.39
C LEU A 150 10.04 13.69 -14.05
N ALA A 151 8.94 14.14 -13.43
CA ALA A 151 9.00 14.97 -12.24
C ALA A 151 9.42 14.14 -11.01
N ARG A 152 10.27 14.75 -10.18
CA ARG A 152 10.48 14.39 -8.78
C ARG A 152 9.58 15.32 -7.95
N ILE A 153 8.45 14.81 -7.47
CA ILE A 153 7.48 15.53 -6.65
C ILE A 153 7.39 14.78 -5.32
N ILE A 154 7.88 15.40 -4.25
CA ILE A 154 7.78 14.86 -2.90
C ILE A 154 7.22 15.94 -2.00
N GLU A 155 5.94 15.85 -1.69
CA GLU A 155 5.21 16.88 -0.94
C GLU A 155 4.14 16.26 -0.05
N PRO A 156 3.98 16.69 1.21
CA PRO A 156 2.97 16.12 2.09
C PRO A 156 1.55 16.41 1.58
N CYS A 157 0.73 15.37 1.47
CA CYS A 157 -0.71 15.44 1.24
C CYS A 157 -1.41 14.16 1.76
N GLY A 158 -2.74 14.12 1.70
CA GLY A 158 -3.54 13.00 2.17
C GLY A 158 -3.29 11.71 1.39
N SER A 159 -3.23 11.80 0.06
CA SER A 159 -2.98 10.67 -0.85
C SER A 159 -2.05 11.07 -2.00
N CYS A 160 -1.20 10.15 -2.45
CA CYS A 160 -0.32 10.31 -3.60
C CYS A 160 -1.10 10.59 -4.90
N VAL A 161 -2.31 10.03 -5.06
CA VAL A 161 -3.19 10.36 -6.20
C VAL A 161 -3.45 11.86 -6.31
N SER A 162 -3.49 12.60 -5.19
CA SER A 162 -3.66 14.06 -5.22
C SER A 162 -2.55 14.75 -6.00
N LEU A 163 -1.30 14.31 -5.82
CA LEU A 163 -0.15 14.85 -6.54
C LEU A 163 -0.14 14.41 -8.01
N VAL A 164 -0.53 13.17 -8.30
CA VAL A 164 -0.68 12.67 -9.67
C VAL A 164 -1.70 13.52 -10.43
N LEU A 165 -2.88 13.78 -9.85
CA LEU A 165 -3.91 14.61 -10.47
C LEU A 165 -3.46 16.07 -10.58
N ARG A 166 -2.79 16.62 -9.58
CA ARG A 166 -2.23 17.98 -9.66
C ARG A 166 -1.27 18.12 -10.84
N ALA A 167 -0.42 17.11 -11.08
CA ALA A 167 0.53 17.11 -12.19
C ALA A 167 -0.12 16.90 -13.57
N HIS A 168 -1.24 16.16 -13.65
CA HIS A 168 -1.77 15.65 -14.92
C HIS A 168 -3.24 16.02 -15.23
N ALA A 169 -3.92 16.79 -14.39
CA ALA A 169 -5.33 17.18 -14.61
C ALA A 169 -5.53 17.94 -15.93
N ALA A 170 -4.62 18.84 -16.29
CA ALA A 170 -4.69 19.58 -17.55
C ALA A 170 -4.57 18.64 -18.75
N SER A 171 -3.63 17.68 -18.70
CA SER A 171 -3.44 16.65 -19.71
C SER A 171 -4.67 15.74 -19.83
N TRP A 172 -5.28 15.35 -18.71
CA TRP A 172 -6.49 14.55 -18.70
C TRP A 172 -7.68 15.29 -19.32
N ARG A 173 -7.94 16.55 -18.93
CA ARG A 173 -8.99 17.38 -19.55
C ARG A 173 -8.77 17.53 -21.06
N ALA A 174 -7.54 17.82 -21.48
CA ALA A 174 -7.20 17.92 -22.90
C ALA A 174 -7.39 16.59 -23.63
N LEU A 175 -7.11 15.45 -23.00
CA LEU A 175 -7.37 14.13 -23.57
C LEU A 175 -8.88 13.88 -23.73
N ALA A 176 -9.67 14.13 -22.69
CA ALA A 176 -11.11 13.97 -22.70
C ALA A 176 -11.80 14.86 -23.74
N THR A 177 -11.27 16.06 -24.01
CA THR A 177 -11.75 16.93 -25.08
C THR A 177 -11.37 16.42 -26.47
N ARG A 178 -10.12 16.00 -26.67
CA ARG A 178 -9.61 15.60 -28.00
C ARG A 178 -10.08 14.21 -28.43
N GLN A 179 -10.25 13.29 -27.48
CA GLN A 179 -10.68 11.92 -27.69
C GLN A 179 -11.72 11.54 -26.61
N PRO A 180 -12.97 12.02 -26.73
CA PRO A 180 -14.01 11.76 -25.76
C PRO A 180 -14.25 10.26 -25.60
N ASP A 181 -14.18 9.78 -24.35
CA ASP A 181 -14.52 8.42 -23.96
C ASP A 181 -15.09 8.47 -22.54
N PRO A 182 -16.37 8.88 -22.38
CA PRO A 182 -16.97 9.05 -21.07
C PRO A 182 -16.89 7.85 -20.13
N PRO A 183 -17.10 6.59 -20.61
CA PRO A 183 -16.87 5.42 -19.78
C PRO A 183 -15.44 5.34 -19.23
N ALA A 184 -14.42 5.58 -20.06
CA ALA A 184 -13.02 5.57 -19.59
C ALA A 184 -12.74 6.69 -18.60
N ASP A 185 -13.25 7.90 -18.84
CA ASP A 185 -13.06 9.04 -17.91
C ASP A 185 -13.79 8.82 -16.58
N ARG A 186 -15.00 8.25 -16.59
CA ARG A 186 -15.71 7.86 -15.35
C ARG A 186 -14.90 6.85 -14.56
N GLN A 187 -14.34 5.85 -15.23
CA GLN A 187 -13.55 4.81 -14.60
C GLN A 187 -12.26 5.37 -13.98
N LEU A 188 -11.53 6.22 -14.70
CA LEU A 188 -10.34 6.91 -14.15
C LEU A 188 -10.70 7.79 -12.94
N ALA A 189 -11.86 8.45 -12.97
CA ALA A 189 -12.35 9.23 -11.85
C ALA A 189 -12.66 8.38 -10.61
N ARG A 190 -13.33 7.23 -10.76
CA ARG A 190 -13.55 6.28 -9.66
C ARG A 190 -12.21 5.75 -9.12
N LEU A 191 -11.31 5.36 -10.01
CA LEU A 191 -9.98 4.88 -9.66
C LEU A 191 -9.19 5.93 -8.85
N ALA A 192 -9.30 7.21 -9.19
CA ALA A 192 -8.67 8.29 -8.45
C ALA A 192 -9.37 8.62 -7.13
N LEU A 193 -10.70 8.68 -7.11
CA LEU A 193 -11.48 9.01 -5.92
C LEU A 193 -11.33 7.98 -4.81
N ALA A 194 -11.15 6.70 -5.15
CA ALA A 194 -11.10 5.64 -4.16
C ALA A 194 -10.00 5.83 -3.08
N PRO A 195 -8.69 5.92 -3.41
CA PRO A 195 -7.67 6.19 -2.41
C PRO A 195 -7.78 7.60 -1.83
N LEU A 196 -8.10 8.62 -2.64
CA LEU A 196 -8.29 10.00 -2.17
C LEU A 196 -9.25 10.07 -0.99
N LEU A 197 -10.42 9.44 -1.10
CA LEU A 197 -11.43 9.47 -0.07
C LEU A 197 -11.06 8.56 1.11
N VAL A 198 -10.46 7.39 0.86
CA VAL A 198 -10.04 6.47 1.93
C VAL A 198 -8.96 7.11 2.82
N ASP A 199 -7.93 7.72 2.24
CA ASP A 199 -6.78 8.23 3.00
C ASP A 199 -7.08 9.57 3.69
N THR A 200 -8.03 10.34 3.16
CA THR A 200 -8.48 11.61 3.76
C THR A 200 -9.74 11.47 4.61
N THR A 201 -10.28 10.26 4.78
CA THR A 201 -11.57 10.01 5.46
C THR A 201 -12.71 10.86 4.86
N GLY A 202 -12.73 10.97 3.53
CA GLY A 202 -13.68 11.80 2.79
C GLY A 202 -13.44 13.30 2.96
N LEU A 203 -12.16 13.72 3.00
CA LEU A 203 -11.71 15.09 3.26
C LEU A 203 -11.98 15.60 4.70
N ARG A 204 -12.28 14.69 5.63
CA ARG A 204 -12.61 15.02 7.03
C ARG A 204 -11.43 14.86 7.99
N ASP A 205 -10.35 14.18 7.59
CA ASP A 205 -9.15 14.05 8.42
C ASP A 205 -8.36 15.37 8.44
N GLY A 206 -8.57 16.19 9.47
CA GLY A 206 -7.88 17.48 9.64
C GLY A 206 -6.37 17.38 9.89
N SER A 207 -5.83 16.19 10.16
CA SER A 207 -4.39 15.99 10.39
C SER A 207 -3.60 15.69 9.11
N LYS A 208 -4.28 15.23 8.05
CA LYS A 208 -3.65 14.83 6.77
C LYS A 208 -4.22 15.56 5.55
N THR A 209 -5.50 15.94 5.57
CA THR A 209 -6.17 16.51 4.39
C THR A 209 -5.64 17.91 4.10
N THR A 210 -5.08 18.07 2.90
CA THR A 210 -4.55 19.32 2.38
C THR A 210 -5.46 19.92 1.31
N GLU A 211 -5.15 21.14 0.88
CA GLU A 211 -5.84 21.77 -0.24
C GLU A 211 -5.62 21.04 -1.57
N THR A 212 -4.46 20.39 -1.72
CA THR A 212 -4.16 19.55 -2.89
C THR A 212 -5.16 18.39 -3.00
N ASP A 213 -5.54 17.78 -1.87
CA ASP A 213 -6.53 16.71 -1.84
C ASP A 213 -7.94 17.21 -2.22
N ARG A 214 -8.34 18.38 -1.72
CA ARG A 214 -9.65 18.99 -2.06
C ARG A 214 -9.75 19.30 -3.56
N GLN A 215 -8.70 19.85 -4.13
CA GLN A 215 -8.63 20.15 -5.56
C GLN A 215 -8.64 18.87 -6.41
N ALA A 216 -7.90 17.84 -5.99
CA ALA A 216 -7.88 16.55 -6.68
C ALA A 216 -9.25 15.87 -6.70
N VAL A 217 -9.96 15.85 -5.56
CA VAL A 217 -11.35 15.36 -5.49
C VAL A 217 -12.26 16.15 -6.42
N ALA A 218 -12.19 17.48 -6.42
CA ALA A 218 -12.99 18.31 -7.31
C ALA A 218 -12.71 18.04 -8.81
N VAL A 219 -11.45 17.78 -9.17
CA VAL A 219 -11.09 17.36 -10.54
C VAL A 219 -11.73 16.03 -10.89
N ALA A 220 -11.55 15.00 -10.07
CA ALA A 220 -12.08 13.67 -10.37
C ALA A 220 -13.62 13.67 -10.41
N GLU A 221 -14.30 14.34 -9.47
CA GLU A 221 -15.76 14.46 -9.45
C GLU A 221 -16.31 15.19 -10.68
N SER A 222 -15.56 16.14 -11.26
CA SER A 222 -15.99 16.82 -12.49
C SER A 222 -16.15 15.88 -13.70
N PHE A 223 -15.42 14.75 -13.72
CA PHE A 223 -15.57 13.71 -14.74
C PHE A 223 -16.73 12.74 -14.44
N LEU A 224 -17.14 12.62 -13.17
CA LEU A 224 -18.33 11.86 -12.78
C LEU A 224 -19.62 12.64 -13.06
N ALA A 225 -19.69 13.90 -12.65
CA ALA A 225 -20.90 14.73 -12.75
C ALA A 225 -21.43 14.87 -14.19
N ALA A 226 -20.56 14.73 -15.18
CA ALA A 226 -20.96 14.75 -16.59
C ALA A 226 -21.75 13.50 -17.03
N HIS A 227 -21.68 12.38 -16.30
CA HIS A 227 -22.20 11.08 -16.75
C HIS A 227 -22.80 10.18 -15.64
N ASP A 228 -22.70 10.56 -14.37
CA ASP A 228 -23.13 9.76 -13.21
C ASP A 228 -23.91 10.64 -12.22
N LEU A 229 -25.19 10.90 -12.53
CA LEU A 229 -26.11 11.67 -11.69
C LEU A 229 -26.42 11.01 -10.33
N GLN A 230 -25.93 9.77 -10.09
CA GLN A 230 -26.18 8.98 -8.89
C GLN A 230 -24.94 8.87 -7.98
N TYR A 231 -23.81 9.51 -8.32
CA TYR A 231 -22.63 9.49 -7.47
C TYR A 231 -22.90 10.23 -6.15
N ASP A 232 -22.82 9.51 -5.04
CA ASP A 232 -22.75 10.06 -3.70
C ASP A 232 -21.39 9.74 -3.08
N ARG A 233 -20.65 10.79 -2.70
CA ARG A 233 -19.30 10.67 -2.12
C ARG A 233 -19.30 9.85 -0.82
N SER A 234 -20.31 10.06 0.04
CA SER A 234 -20.37 9.42 1.35
C SER A 234 -20.67 7.93 1.19
N ALA A 235 -21.67 7.58 0.38
CA ALA A 235 -22.00 6.20 0.07
C ALA A 235 -20.83 5.46 -0.60
N TYR A 236 -20.08 6.13 -1.48
CA TYR A 236 -18.90 5.54 -2.10
C TYR A 236 -17.77 5.30 -1.09
N LEU A 237 -17.50 6.27 -0.20
CA LEU A 237 -16.54 6.08 0.89
C LEU A 237 -16.96 4.95 1.82
N ASP A 238 -18.23 4.89 2.21
CA ASP A 238 -18.76 3.85 3.09
C ASP A 238 -18.61 2.46 2.45
N GLN A 239 -18.90 2.34 1.15
CA GLN A 239 -18.67 1.10 0.40
C GLN A 239 -17.18 0.69 0.41
N LEU A 240 -16.27 1.63 0.15
CA LEU A 240 -14.83 1.37 0.14
C LEU A 240 -14.33 0.95 1.54
N ALA A 241 -14.78 1.63 2.59
CA ALA A 241 -14.43 1.32 3.97
C ALA A 241 -14.95 -0.07 4.36
N GLN A 242 -16.21 -0.39 4.06
CA GLN A 242 -16.79 -1.71 4.33
C GLN A 242 -16.01 -2.84 3.64
N LEU A 243 -15.59 -2.65 2.39
CA LEU A 243 -14.77 -3.64 1.69
C LEU A 243 -13.38 -3.77 2.31
N LYS A 244 -12.70 -2.64 2.54
CA LYS A 244 -11.36 -2.59 3.13
C LYS A 244 -11.29 -3.28 4.49
N ASP A 245 -12.30 -3.05 5.32
CA ASP A 245 -12.35 -3.50 6.71
C ASP A 245 -12.89 -4.93 6.84
N ASN A 246 -13.39 -5.52 5.75
CA ASN A 246 -13.87 -6.90 5.76
C ASN A 246 -12.72 -7.90 5.56
N LEU A 247 -12.36 -8.59 6.65
CA LEU A 247 -11.36 -9.66 6.62
C LEU A 247 -12.00 -11.06 6.69
N ALA A 248 -13.33 -11.16 6.68
CA ALA A 248 -14.02 -12.45 6.74
C ALA A 248 -13.67 -13.30 5.51
N GLY A 249 -13.40 -14.60 5.75
CA GLY A 249 -12.98 -15.53 4.70
C GLY A 249 -11.49 -15.48 4.34
N LEU A 250 -10.71 -14.55 4.90
CA LEU A 250 -9.25 -14.60 4.84
C LEU A 250 -8.69 -15.60 5.85
N SER A 251 -7.54 -16.19 5.55
CA SER A 251 -6.75 -16.94 6.53
C SER A 251 -5.90 -16.01 7.40
N TYR A 252 -5.44 -16.46 8.56
CA TYR A 252 -4.47 -15.69 9.35
C TYR A 252 -3.18 -15.38 8.57
N ARG A 253 -2.72 -16.31 7.73
CA ARG A 253 -1.61 -16.06 6.82
C ARG A 253 -1.91 -14.91 5.85
N ASP A 254 -3.12 -14.83 5.31
CA ASP A 254 -3.56 -13.74 4.45
C ASP A 254 -3.63 -12.40 5.20
N VAL A 255 -4.15 -12.37 6.42
CA VAL A 255 -4.18 -11.17 7.27
C VAL A 255 -2.76 -10.67 7.55
N LEU A 256 -1.84 -11.56 7.93
CA LEU A 256 -0.44 -11.21 8.25
C LEU A 256 0.34 -10.64 7.06
N ARG A 257 0.01 -11.04 5.83
CA ARG A 257 0.72 -10.59 4.62
C ARG A 257 0.02 -9.45 3.87
N LYS A 258 -1.21 -9.07 4.22
CA LYS A 258 -2.00 -8.03 3.52
C LYS A 258 -1.33 -6.66 3.57
N ASP A 259 -1.02 -6.16 4.77
CA ASP A 259 -0.28 -4.91 4.98
C ASP A 259 0.94 -5.19 5.88
N TYR A 260 2.03 -5.60 5.23
CA TYR A 260 3.21 -6.15 5.87
C TYR A 260 4.46 -5.39 5.46
N LYS A 261 5.37 -5.18 6.42
CA LYS A 261 6.72 -4.66 6.16
C LYS A 261 7.75 -5.45 6.95
N GLN A 262 8.96 -5.50 6.42
CA GLN A 262 10.07 -6.27 7.00
C GLN A 262 11.36 -5.46 7.02
N TRP A 263 12.09 -5.58 8.12
CA TRP A 263 13.38 -4.93 8.31
C TRP A 263 14.38 -5.89 8.92
N ARG A 264 15.65 -5.69 8.58
CA ARG A 264 16.77 -6.37 9.21
C ARG A 264 17.63 -5.35 9.94
N GLU A 265 17.92 -5.62 11.21
CA GLU A 265 18.81 -4.80 12.03
C GLU A 265 19.84 -5.75 12.68
N GLY A 266 21.11 -5.63 12.27
CA GLY A 266 22.15 -6.57 12.65
C GLY A 266 21.82 -8.02 12.27
N VAL A 267 21.79 -8.89 13.27
CA VAL A 267 21.50 -10.33 13.10
C VAL A 267 20.02 -10.68 13.15
N LEU A 268 19.15 -9.76 13.57
CA LEU A 268 17.73 -10.01 13.76
C LEU A 268 16.88 -9.47 12.60
N THR A 269 15.81 -10.19 12.31
CA THR A 269 14.81 -9.81 11.30
C THR A 269 13.45 -9.58 11.96
N LEU A 270 12.89 -8.39 11.75
CA LEU A 270 11.57 -7.96 12.23
C LEU A 270 10.57 -7.94 11.06
N GLY A 271 9.44 -8.61 11.22
CA GLY A 271 8.25 -8.38 10.41
C GLY A 271 7.17 -7.65 11.21
N MET A 272 6.46 -6.72 10.58
CA MET A 272 5.30 -6.06 11.18
C MET A 272 4.10 -6.10 10.23
N ALA A 273 3.05 -6.80 10.66
CA ALA A 273 1.75 -6.84 10.01
C ALA A 273 0.80 -5.80 10.63
N THR A 274 -0.03 -5.17 9.81
CA THR A 274 -1.14 -4.33 10.27
C THR A 274 -2.47 -4.94 9.84
N ALA A 275 -3.35 -5.22 10.81
CA ALA A 275 -4.71 -5.65 10.58
C ALA A 275 -5.67 -4.47 10.77
N VAL A 276 -6.58 -4.29 9.82
CA VAL A 276 -7.63 -3.26 9.88
C VAL A 276 -8.73 -3.59 10.89
N GLN A 277 -8.71 -4.78 11.50
CA GLN A 277 -9.68 -5.18 12.53
C GLN A 277 -8.96 -5.63 13.80
N GLY A 278 -9.63 -5.45 14.94
CA GLY A 278 -9.17 -5.86 16.27
C GLY A 278 -9.09 -7.38 16.43
N PHE A 279 -8.30 -7.86 17.40
CA PHE A 279 -8.15 -9.28 17.71
C PHE A 279 -9.49 -9.95 18.04
N GLU A 280 -10.46 -9.25 18.63
CA GLU A 280 -11.82 -9.75 18.86
C GLU A 280 -12.50 -10.14 17.55
N TYR A 281 -12.42 -9.26 16.54
CA TYR A 281 -12.94 -9.55 15.20
C TYR A 281 -12.15 -10.70 14.56
N LEU A 282 -10.82 -10.68 14.63
CA LEU A 282 -9.98 -11.70 14.01
C LEU A 282 -10.31 -13.10 14.58
N LEU A 283 -10.43 -13.20 15.91
CA LEU A 283 -10.78 -14.44 16.61
C LEU A 283 -12.20 -14.94 16.28
N THR A 284 -13.10 -14.03 15.89
CA THR A 284 -14.49 -14.34 15.56
C THR A 284 -14.70 -14.70 14.09
N TYR A 285 -14.08 -13.95 13.17
CA TYR A 285 -14.39 -14.00 11.74
C TYR A 285 -13.26 -14.54 10.84
N VAL A 286 -12.02 -14.56 11.33
CA VAL A 286 -10.85 -15.10 10.59
C VAL A 286 -10.54 -16.52 11.05
N GLY A 287 -10.52 -16.77 12.35
CA GLY A 287 -10.39 -18.13 12.88
C GLY A 287 -10.13 -18.17 14.38
N PRO A 288 -10.17 -19.36 15.01
CA PRO A 288 -9.98 -19.49 16.45
C PRO A 288 -8.55 -19.13 16.88
N ARG A 289 -8.38 -18.87 18.18
CA ARG A 289 -7.10 -18.55 18.83
C ARG A 289 -5.96 -19.48 18.40
N ASP A 290 -6.17 -20.79 18.45
CA ASP A 290 -5.11 -21.75 18.15
C ASP A 290 -4.65 -21.67 16.68
N ALA A 291 -5.54 -21.26 15.76
CA ALA A 291 -5.16 -21.03 14.37
C ALA A 291 -4.30 -19.77 14.20
N LEU A 292 -4.57 -18.69 14.95
CA LEU A 292 -3.71 -17.51 15.00
C LEU A 292 -2.32 -17.89 15.53
N LEU A 293 -2.29 -18.60 16.66
CA LEU A 293 -1.05 -19.00 17.33
C LEU A 293 -0.23 -19.97 16.49
N ALA A 294 -0.85 -20.80 15.65
CA ALA A 294 -0.14 -21.64 14.69
C ALA A 294 0.34 -20.87 13.44
N ALA A 295 -0.46 -19.89 12.97
CA ALA A 295 -0.13 -19.13 11.76
C ALA A 295 1.05 -18.17 11.95
N MET A 296 1.20 -17.58 13.13
CA MET A 296 2.30 -16.64 13.44
C MET A 296 3.71 -17.26 13.25
N PRO A 297 4.08 -18.37 13.92
CA PRO A 297 5.38 -19.00 13.74
C PRO A 297 5.56 -19.57 12.33
N ALA A 298 4.49 -20.09 11.70
CA ALA A 298 4.55 -20.57 10.32
C ALA A 298 4.88 -19.43 9.33
N PHE A 299 4.23 -18.28 9.49
CA PHE A 299 4.51 -17.09 8.70
C PHE A 299 5.90 -16.52 8.99
N ALA A 300 6.33 -16.51 10.26
CA ALA A 300 7.68 -16.11 10.64
C ALA A 300 8.74 -17.00 9.99
N ALA A 301 8.54 -18.32 9.99
CA ALA A 301 9.44 -19.27 9.33
C ALA A 301 9.50 -19.05 7.80
N GLU A 302 8.35 -18.82 7.14
CA GLU A 302 8.28 -18.50 5.70
C GLU A 302 9.12 -17.26 5.34
N ARG A 303 9.14 -16.25 6.22
CA ARG A 303 9.78 -14.95 5.99
C ARG A 303 11.15 -14.81 6.65
N GLY A 304 11.62 -15.83 7.36
CA GLY A 304 12.88 -15.81 8.11
C GLY A 304 12.91 -14.76 9.22
N LEU A 305 11.83 -14.66 10.01
CA LEU A 305 11.69 -13.65 11.07
C LEU A 305 12.13 -14.19 12.43
N ASP A 306 12.82 -13.35 13.18
CA ASP A 306 13.10 -13.55 14.61
C ASP A 306 12.03 -12.88 15.47
N ILE A 307 11.45 -11.78 14.99
CA ILE A 307 10.43 -10.98 15.65
C ILE A 307 9.25 -10.78 14.69
N LEU A 308 8.04 -11.02 15.18
CA LEU A 308 6.79 -10.65 14.50
C LEU A 308 5.97 -9.73 15.40
N ALA A 309 5.64 -8.55 14.88
CA ALA A 309 4.66 -7.64 15.48
C ALA A 309 3.37 -7.64 14.66
N VAL A 310 2.23 -7.75 15.32
CA VAL A 310 0.91 -7.60 14.70
C VAL A 310 0.21 -6.43 15.37
N MET A 311 0.03 -5.35 14.60
CA MET A 311 -0.76 -4.20 15.04
C MET A 311 -2.18 -4.33 14.50
N ALA A 312 -3.17 -4.37 15.37
CA ALA A 312 -4.57 -4.42 15.00
C ALA A 312 -5.27 -3.10 15.34
N ILE A 313 -6.26 -2.73 14.54
CA ILE A 313 -7.07 -1.52 14.75
C ILE A 313 -8.47 -1.95 15.15
N ARG A 314 -8.91 -1.54 16.34
CA ARG A 314 -10.31 -1.58 16.72
C ARG A 314 -10.92 -0.24 16.34
N HIS A 315 -11.82 -0.23 15.37
CA HIS A 315 -12.57 0.96 14.99
C HIS A 315 -13.46 1.47 16.12
N ASP A 316 -13.89 2.72 16.00
CA ASP A 316 -14.91 3.28 16.89
C ASP A 316 -16.15 2.38 16.92
N ASN A 317 -16.75 2.22 18.09
CA ASN A 317 -18.09 1.68 18.24
C ASN A 317 -18.95 2.63 19.09
N ALA A 318 -20.20 2.26 19.36
CA ALA A 318 -21.13 3.12 20.10
C ALA A 318 -20.63 3.50 21.50
N ASP A 319 -19.78 2.66 22.10
CA ASP A 319 -19.38 2.74 23.51
C ASP A 319 -17.93 3.18 23.70
N GLU A 320 -17.07 2.97 22.71
CA GLU A 320 -15.64 3.20 22.80
C GLU A 320 -15.04 3.81 21.52
N PRO A 321 -14.12 4.79 21.65
CA PRO A 321 -13.41 5.36 20.50
C PRO A 321 -12.47 4.34 19.86
N MET A 322 -11.86 4.65 18.72
CA MET A 322 -10.88 3.80 18.06
C MET A 322 -9.72 3.48 19.02
N ALA A 323 -9.27 2.23 19.05
CA ALA A 323 -8.08 1.82 19.76
C ALA A 323 -7.14 1.00 18.87
N ARG A 324 -5.88 0.89 19.30
CA ARG A 324 -4.91 -0.03 18.70
C ARG A 324 -4.64 -1.17 19.66
N GLN A 325 -4.28 -2.32 19.10
CA GLN A 325 -3.77 -3.45 19.82
C GLN A 325 -2.42 -3.84 19.20
N LEU A 326 -1.51 -4.34 20.03
CA LEU A 326 -0.15 -4.71 19.62
C LEU A 326 0.19 -6.08 20.19
N LEU A 327 0.28 -7.07 19.32
CA LEU A 327 0.80 -8.40 19.65
C LEU A 327 2.26 -8.48 19.23
N LEU A 328 3.12 -8.83 20.17
CA LEU A 328 4.56 -8.99 19.95
C LEU A 328 4.92 -10.45 20.14
N TRP A 329 5.71 -11.00 19.22
CA TRP A 329 6.15 -12.39 19.21
C TRP A 329 7.64 -12.49 18.89
N ALA A 330 8.35 -13.33 19.64
CA ALA A 330 9.76 -13.63 19.46
C ALA A 330 9.99 -15.14 19.28
N ALA A 331 10.79 -15.50 18.29
CA ALA A 331 11.14 -16.87 17.94
C ALA A 331 12.19 -17.51 18.86
N ASN A 332 13.00 -16.69 19.53
CA ASN A 332 14.16 -17.13 20.32
C ASN A 332 14.44 -16.16 21.48
N ASP A 333 15.32 -16.58 22.41
CA ASP A 333 15.60 -15.82 23.63
C ASP A 333 16.23 -14.44 23.37
N THR A 334 17.05 -14.30 22.32
CA THR A 334 17.64 -13.01 21.91
C THR A 334 16.54 -12.04 21.47
N ALA A 335 15.63 -12.49 20.59
CA ALA A 335 14.47 -11.71 20.17
C ALA A 335 13.54 -11.39 21.36
N ALA A 336 13.36 -12.32 22.30
CA ALA A 336 12.55 -12.11 23.49
C ALA A 336 13.17 -11.02 24.40
N ALA A 337 14.49 -11.01 24.56
CA ALA A 337 15.19 -9.97 25.32
C ALA A 337 14.99 -8.58 24.70
N VAL A 338 15.08 -8.47 23.37
CA VAL A 338 14.78 -7.22 22.63
C VAL A 338 13.36 -6.74 22.88
N LEU A 339 12.36 -7.63 22.75
CA LEU A 339 10.97 -7.23 22.93
C LEU A 339 10.64 -6.86 24.38
N ARG A 340 11.25 -7.53 25.36
CA ARG A 340 11.13 -7.14 26.77
C ARG A 340 11.74 -5.77 27.03
N ALA A 341 12.90 -5.47 26.43
CA ALA A 341 13.50 -4.13 26.50
C ALA A 341 12.59 -3.08 25.85
N PHE A 342 12.07 -3.36 24.65
CA PHE A 342 11.11 -2.50 23.98
C PHE A 342 9.89 -2.20 24.87
N VAL A 343 9.24 -3.23 25.45
CA VAL A 343 8.08 -3.03 26.32
C VAL A 343 8.48 -2.21 27.56
N ARG A 344 9.58 -2.54 28.23
CA ARG A 344 10.07 -1.80 29.41
C ARG A 344 10.26 -0.31 29.10
N ASP A 345 10.90 0.01 27.99
CA ASP A 345 11.31 1.38 27.67
C ASP A 345 10.18 2.20 27.01
N ASN A 346 9.16 1.54 26.43
CA ASN A 346 8.14 2.20 25.62
C ASN A 346 6.69 2.03 26.13
N ALA A 347 6.42 1.14 27.09
CA ALA A 347 5.05 0.85 27.54
C ALA A 347 4.28 2.10 27.99
N GLN A 348 4.93 2.98 28.76
CA GLN A 348 4.28 4.20 29.24
C GLN A 348 3.92 5.15 28.08
N GLN A 349 4.84 5.40 27.15
CA GLN A 349 4.59 6.33 26.04
C GLN A 349 3.60 5.78 25.01
N LEU A 350 3.48 4.45 24.89
CA LEU A 350 2.54 3.78 24.01
C LEU A 350 1.19 3.51 24.71
N GLY A 351 1.12 3.66 26.04
CA GLY A 351 -0.04 3.30 26.85
C GLY A 351 -0.37 1.81 26.72
N LEU A 352 0.64 0.95 26.91
CA LEU A 352 0.45 -0.51 26.81
C LEU A 352 -0.23 -1.04 28.07
N GLU A 353 -1.38 -1.69 27.87
CA GLU A 353 -2.12 -2.40 28.92
C GLU A 353 -2.38 -3.84 28.47
N PRO A 354 -2.38 -4.85 29.36
CA PRO A 354 -2.65 -6.23 28.96
C PRO A 354 -3.98 -6.35 28.21
N TRP A 355 -3.96 -6.99 27.04
CA TRP A 355 -5.17 -7.26 26.27
C TRP A 355 -5.81 -8.57 26.75
N ASP A 356 -7.13 -8.53 27.00
CA ASP A 356 -7.96 -9.70 27.36
C ASP A 356 -7.34 -10.61 28.45
N GLY A 357 -6.83 -9.99 29.53
CA GLY A 357 -6.22 -10.71 30.65
C GLY A 357 -4.98 -11.54 30.29
N GLY A 358 -4.32 -11.24 29.15
CA GLY A 358 -3.19 -12.02 28.65
C GLY A 358 -3.61 -13.33 27.98
N SER A 359 -4.83 -13.43 27.44
CA SER A 359 -5.31 -14.65 26.78
C SER A 359 -4.44 -15.08 25.59
N LEU A 360 -3.77 -14.12 24.96
CA LEU A 360 -2.78 -14.35 23.91
C LEU A 360 -1.34 -14.33 24.42
N ASP A 361 -1.04 -14.40 25.71
CA ASP A 361 0.33 -14.30 26.19
C ASP A 361 1.03 -15.66 26.28
N ASN A 362 2.36 -15.66 26.14
CA ASN A 362 3.27 -16.72 26.52
C ASN A 362 4.55 -16.08 27.05
N THR A 363 4.67 -16.00 28.37
CA THR A 363 5.77 -15.31 29.06
C THR A 363 6.76 -16.26 29.73
N GLY A 364 6.73 -17.55 29.34
CA GLY A 364 7.60 -18.60 29.85
C GLY A 364 9.10 -18.29 29.75
N SER A 365 9.91 -19.10 30.44
CA SER A 365 11.34 -18.83 30.66
C SER A 365 12.29 -19.30 29.55
N SER A 366 11.81 -20.03 28.54
CA SER A 366 12.66 -20.49 27.42
C SER A 366 11.85 -20.71 26.14
N GLY A 367 12.40 -20.26 25.00
CA GLY A 367 11.84 -20.51 23.69
C GLY A 367 10.98 -19.36 23.16
N GLU A 368 9.77 -19.67 22.71
CA GLU A 368 8.84 -18.68 22.16
C GLU A 368 8.33 -17.74 23.25
N TRP A 369 8.38 -16.43 22.99
CA TRP A 369 7.80 -15.41 23.86
C TRP A 369 6.76 -14.61 23.09
N ARG A 370 5.59 -14.35 23.69
CA ARG A 370 4.62 -13.40 23.11
C ARG A 370 3.79 -12.69 24.16
N THR A 371 3.38 -11.46 23.85
CA THR A 371 2.47 -10.67 24.68
C THR A 371 1.55 -9.81 23.81
N CYS A 372 0.28 -9.69 24.20
CA CYS A 372 -0.70 -8.85 23.54
C CYS A 372 -1.12 -7.67 24.42
N TRP A 373 -1.16 -6.49 23.82
CA TRP A 373 -1.42 -5.24 24.51
C TRP A 373 -2.56 -4.47 23.85
N TRP A 374 -3.41 -3.85 24.66
CA TRP A 374 -4.04 -2.60 24.27
C TRP A 374 -2.95 -1.54 24.14
N GLN A 375 -2.98 -0.76 23.06
CA GLN A 375 -2.13 0.40 22.86
C GLN A 375 -3.00 1.66 22.89
N ARG A 376 -3.13 2.26 24.09
CA ARG A 376 -4.05 3.40 24.34
C ARG A 376 -3.62 4.68 23.64
N GLN A 377 -2.33 4.85 23.35
CA GLN A 377 -1.83 5.99 22.60
C GLN A 377 -1.96 5.73 21.09
N THR A 378 -3.14 6.01 20.55
CA THR A 378 -3.55 5.65 19.17
C THR A 378 -2.83 6.44 18.08
N ARG A 379 -2.19 7.56 18.42
CA ARG A 379 -1.33 8.33 17.51
C ARG A 379 -0.11 7.53 17.02
N PHE A 380 0.32 6.52 17.77
CA PHE A 380 1.47 5.67 17.40
C PHE A 380 1.01 4.56 16.45
N SER A 381 1.11 4.79 15.15
CA SER A 381 0.91 3.77 14.12
C SER A 381 2.18 2.94 13.92
N ARG A 382 2.16 2.01 12.96
CA ARG A 382 3.38 1.33 12.45
C ARG A 382 4.50 2.33 12.14
N LYS A 383 4.19 3.52 11.62
CA LYS A 383 5.20 4.56 11.29
C LYS A 383 5.99 5.04 12.52
N GLN A 384 5.45 4.90 13.73
CA GLN A 384 6.15 5.25 14.97
C GLN A 384 6.61 4.01 15.75
N VAL A 385 5.82 2.94 15.78
CA VAL A 385 6.15 1.72 16.54
C VAL A 385 7.29 0.92 15.89
N ALA A 386 7.31 0.81 14.55
CA ALA A 386 8.39 0.07 13.87
C ALA A 386 9.78 0.70 14.09
N PRO A 387 9.98 2.02 14.00
CA PRO A 387 11.26 2.64 14.39
C PRO A 387 11.69 2.33 15.84
N LEU A 388 10.76 2.36 16.80
CA LEU A 388 11.08 2.06 18.20
C LEU A 388 11.50 0.58 18.40
N LEU A 389 10.82 -0.35 17.73
CA LEU A 389 11.22 -1.77 17.72
C LEU A 389 12.60 -1.97 17.09
N ARG A 390 12.84 -1.33 15.94
CA ARG A 390 14.14 -1.39 15.25
C ARG A 390 15.26 -0.80 16.10
N GLU A 391 15.01 0.28 16.81
CA GLU A 391 15.99 0.86 17.72
C GLU A 391 16.33 -0.09 18.88
N ALA A 392 15.33 -0.75 19.47
CA ALA A 392 15.56 -1.78 20.48
C ALA A 392 16.41 -2.96 19.94
N MET A 393 16.24 -3.33 18.66
CA MET A 393 17.08 -4.34 18.00
C MET A 393 18.54 -3.86 17.86
N ARG A 394 18.77 -2.59 17.53
CA ARG A 394 20.13 -2.02 17.38
C ARG A 394 20.88 -1.91 18.69
N ILE A 395 20.19 -1.57 19.78
CA ILE A 395 20.82 -1.41 21.11
C ILE A 395 21.22 -2.78 21.68
N SER A 396 20.54 -3.85 21.28
CA SER A 396 20.72 -5.19 21.84
C SER A 396 21.62 -6.11 21.01
N GLY A 397 22.04 -5.68 19.81
CA GLY A 397 22.97 -6.39 18.92
C GLY A 397 24.34 -5.75 18.91
#